data_AF-A0A3B8Q982-F1
#
_entry.id   AF-A0A3B8Q982-F1
#
_cell.length_a   1.000
_cell.length_b   1.000
_cell.length_c   1.000
_cell.angle_alpha   90.00
_cell.angle_beta   90.00
_cell.angle_gamma   90.00
#
_symmetry.space_group_name_H-M   'P 1'
#
loop_
_entity.id
_entity.type
_entity.pdbx_description
1 polymer ?
#
loop_
_entity_poly.entity_id
_entity_poly.type
_entity_poly.pdbx_seq_one_letter_code
_entity_poly.pdbx_strand_id
1 'polypeptide(L)'
;MNHDLAPQPIRARRTIREIKVIPYGFSDVGILCEPCADDICRAIREGRLETRNFQNDLPELQAEWQAASQGGKDLAALRRVGTNYHAQRIAYFVVHGWEDPKYPIRLDAQSALHDGGHRLRAALFKGTTEIDVIITP
;
A
#
# COMPACT_ATOMS: atom_id res chain seq x y z
N MET A 1 -15.91 1.95 -39.63
CA MET A 1 -15.27 2.58 -38.46
C MET A 1 -14.99 1.46 -37.48
N ASN A 2 -13.72 1.05 -37.35
CA ASN A 2 -13.35 0.09 -36.31
C ASN A 2 -13.42 0.82 -34.98
N HIS A 3 -14.41 0.51 -34.16
CA HIS A 3 -14.35 0.83 -32.75
C HIS A 3 -13.29 -0.09 -32.16
N ASP A 4 -12.06 0.40 -32.05
CA ASP A 4 -11.05 -0.21 -31.20
C ASP A 4 -11.63 -0.26 -29.78
N LEU A 5 -12.16 -1.42 -29.42
CA LEU A 5 -12.62 -1.69 -28.07
C LEU A 5 -11.39 -1.61 -27.19
N ALA A 6 -11.32 -0.57 -26.34
CA ALA A 6 -10.29 -0.47 -25.34
C ALA A 6 -10.19 -1.82 -24.60
N PRO A 7 -8.99 -2.41 -24.50
CA PRO A 7 -8.84 -3.73 -23.91
C PRO A 7 -9.39 -3.72 -22.47
N GLN A 8 -10.21 -4.72 -22.16
CA GLN A 8 -10.94 -4.78 -20.89
C GLN A 8 -10.01 -5.23 -19.75
N PRO A 9 -10.24 -4.77 -18.50
CA PRO A 9 -9.49 -5.26 -17.35
C PRO A 9 -9.67 -6.77 -17.16
N ILE A 10 -8.58 -7.50 -16.91
CA ILE A 10 -8.57 -8.96 -16.77
C ILE A 10 -8.40 -9.33 -15.30
N ARG A 11 -9.26 -10.21 -14.76
CA ARG A 11 -9.04 -10.84 -13.44
C ARG A 11 -8.03 -11.97 -13.60
N ALA A 12 -7.01 -12.00 -12.76
CA ALA A 12 -6.00 -13.05 -12.79
C ALA A 12 -5.48 -13.36 -11.39
N ARG A 13 -4.91 -14.55 -11.23
CA ARG A 13 -4.10 -14.93 -10.08
C ARG A 13 -2.62 -14.80 -10.44
N ARG A 14 -1.82 -14.22 -9.55
CA ARG A 14 -0.38 -13.97 -9.78
C ARG A 14 0.46 -14.37 -8.59
N THR A 15 1.62 -14.95 -8.87
CA THR A 15 2.66 -15.17 -7.86
C THR A 15 3.19 -13.83 -7.39
N ILE A 16 3.17 -13.57 -6.09
CA ILE A 16 3.55 -12.25 -5.56
C ILE A 16 4.99 -11.88 -5.91
N ARG A 17 5.90 -12.86 -5.96
CA ARG A 17 7.32 -12.65 -6.32
C ARG A 17 7.54 -12.18 -7.76
N GLU A 18 6.56 -12.38 -8.64
CA GLU A 18 6.62 -11.97 -10.05
C GLU A 18 6.08 -10.54 -10.25
N ILE A 19 5.42 -9.97 -9.24
CA ILE A 19 4.88 -8.62 -9.30
C ILE A 19 6.04 -7.64 -9.15
N LYS A 20 6.21 -6.76 -10.14
CA LYS A 20 7.20 -5.68 -10.08
C LYS A 20 6.68 -4.62 -9.12
N VAL A 21 7.26 -4.62 -7.92
CA VAL A 21 6.90 -3.66 -6.88
C VAL A 21 7.62 -2.35 -7.13
N ILE A 22 6.84 -1.28 -7.32
CA ILE A 22 7.36 0.09 -7.36
C ILE A 22 7.83 0.46 -5.94
N PRO A 23 8.95 1.18 -5.78
CA PRO A 23 9.42 1.63 -4.47
C PRO A 23 8.29 2.28 -3.67
N TYR A 24 8.12 1.86 -2.42
CA TYR A 24 6.94 2.17 -1.60
C TYR A 24 7.33 2.96 -0.35
N GLY A 25 6.40 3.77 0.13
CA GLY A 25 6.61 4.56 1.34
C GLY A 25 7.61 5.70 1.13
N PHE A 26 7.78 6.20 -0.09
CA PHE A 26 8.52 7.45 -0.30
C PHE A 26 7.65 8.63 0.10
N SER A 27 8.17 9.48 0.99
CA SER A 27 7.62 10.82 1.22
C SER A 27 7.96 11.75 0.05
N ASP A 28 7.30 12.90 -0.06
CA ASP A 28 7.59 13.94 -1.07
C ASP A 28 9.03 14.47 -1.04
N VAL A 29 9.73 14.28 0.07
CA VAL A 29 11.16 14.66 0.25
C VAL A 29 12.12 13.47 0.09
N GLY A 30 11.67 12.36 -0.48
CA GLY A 30 12.52 11.22 -0.84
C GLY A 30 12.89 10.27 0.32
N ILE A 31 12.27 10.42 1.50
CA ILE A 31 12.51 9.53 2.64
C ILE A 31 11.75 8.21 2.48
N LEU A 32 12.46 7.10 2.65
CA LEU A 32 11.87 5.76 2.72
C LEU A 32 11.22 5.51 4.09
N CYS A 33 9.91 5.26 4.06
CA CYS A 33 9.03 5.01 5.21
C CYS A 33 8.42 3.59 5.15
N GLU A 34 9.09 2.65 4.48
CA GLU A 34 8.64 1.27 4.43
C GLU A 34 8.79 0.58 5.81
N PRO A 35 7.70 0.03 6.38
CA PRO A 35 7.74 -0.61 7.69
C PRO A 35 8.34 -2.00 7.61
N CYS A 36 9.00 -2.42 8.69
CA CYS A 36 9.46 -3.80 8.83
C CYS A 36 8.37 -4.70 9.46
N ALA A 37 8.63 -6.00 9.52
CA ALA A 37 7.70 -6.97 10.12
C ALA A 37 7.41 -6.66 11.60
N ASP A 38 8.39 -6.16 12.36
CA ASP A 38 8.21 -5.81 13.77
C ASP A 38 7.28 -4.61 13.95
N ASP A 39 7.33 -3.63 13.06
CA ASP A 39 6.41 -2.48 13.09
C ASP A 39 4.97 -2.92 12.87
N ILE A 40 4.74 -3.83 11.92
CA ILE A 40 3.43 -4.41 11.63
C ILE A 40 2.95 -5.24 12.84
N CYS A 41 3.80 -6.10 13.39
CA CYS A 41 3.47 -6.90 14.59
C CYS A 41 3.11 -6.00 15.78
N ARG A 42 3.86 -4.92 16.00
CA ARG A 42 3.58 -3.95 17.05
C ARG A 42 2.22 -3.30 16.84
N ALA A 43 1.90 -2.85 15.64
CA ALA A 43 0.61 -2.24 15.32
C ALA A 43 -0.57 -3.21 15.57
N ILE A 44 -0.44 -4.48 15.17
CA ILE A 44 -1.43 -5.53 15.44
C ILE A 44 -1.61 -5.74 16.95
N ARG A 45 -0.50 -5.95 17.68
CA ARG A 45 -0.52 -6.19 19.13
C ARG A 45 -1.13 -5.04 19.91
N GLU A 46 -0.86 -3.81 19.50
CA GLU A 46 -1.36 -2.59 20.15
C GLU A 46 -2.77 -2.19 19.70
N GLY A 47 -3.38 -2.92 18.75
CA GLY A 47 -4.68 -2.56 18.18
C GLY A 47 -4.67 -1.23 17.42
N ARG A 48 -3.50 -0.75 16.99
CA ARG A 48 -3.35 0.49 16.23
C ARG A 48 -3.50 0.18 14.75
N LEU A 49 -4.73 0.26 14.25
CA LEU A 49 -5.08 -0.11 12.89
C LEU A 49 -5.59 1.12 12.14
N GLU A 50 -4.98 1.42 11.00
CA GLU A 50 -5.35 2.58 10.19
C GLU A 50 -6.43 2.19 9.19
N THR A 51 -7.59 2.82 9.32
CA THR A 51 -8.77 2.54 8.50
C THR A 51 -8.87 3.45 7.28
N ARG A 52 -8.20 4.60 7.31
CA ARG A 52 -8.21 5.60 6.24
C ARG A 52 -7.67 5.04 4.92
N ASN A 53 -8.20 5.53 3.81
CA ASN A 53 -7.74 5.22 2.48
C ASN A 53 -6.61 6.19 2.10
N PHE A 54 -5.42 5.66 1.81
CA PHE A 54 -4.25 6.48 1.50
C PHE A 54 -4.50 7.49 0.39
N GLN A 55 -5.17 7.10 -0.69
CA GLN A 55 -5.39 7.98 -1.85
C GLN A 55 -6.42 9.08 -1.56
N ASN A 56 -7.49 8.75 -0.85
CA ASN A 56 -8.56 9.70 -0.54
C ASN A 56 -8.15 10.66 0.59
N ASP A 57 -7.42 10.14 1.57
CA ASP A 57 -7.08 10.84 2.81
C ASP A 57 -5.64 11.39 2.79
N LEU A 58 -4.93 11.31 1.65
CA LEU A 58 -3.55 11.78 1.49
C LEU A 58 -3.36 13.23 1.98
N PRO A 59 -4.23 14.20 1.65
CA PRO A 59 -4.03 15.58 2.08
C PRO A 59 -4.07 15.75 3.60
N GLU A 60 -4.97 15.02 4.28
CA GLU A 60 -5.07 15.03 5.74
C GLU A 60 -3.85 14.36 6.38
N LEU A 61 -3.46 13.20 5.85
CA LEU A 61 -2.26 12.48 6.30
C LEU A 61 -1.00 13.32 6.13
N GLN A 62 -0.83 13.99 4.98
CA GLN A 62 0.29 14.90 4.76
C GLN A 62 0.27 16.05 5.77
N ALA A 63 -0.89 16.64 6.06
CA ALA A 63 -1.00 17.70 7.07
C ALA A 63 -0.58 17.21 8.47
N GLU A 64 -1.04 16.02 8.88
CA GLU A 64 -0.63 15.38 10.15
C GLU A 64 0.88 15.14 10.20
N TRP A 65 1.45 14.61 9.11
CA TRP A 65 2.87 14.29 9.04
C TRP A 65 3.73 15.54 9.07
N GLN A 66 3.32 16.59 8.34
CA GLN A 66 3.97 17.89 8.35
C GLN A 66 3.93 18.52 9.73
N ALA A 67 2.77 18.51 10.40
CA ALA A 67 2.64 19.02 11.77
C ALA A 67 3.55 18.27 12.74
N ALA A 68 3.60 16.94 12.65
CA ALA A 68 4.43 16.09 13.51
C ALA A 68 5.94 16.21 13.24
N SER A 69 6.34 16.76 12.09
CA SER A 69 7.73 16.87 11.63
C SER A 69 8.24 18.31 11.51
N GLN A 70 7.60 19.25 12.20
CA GLN A 70 7.96 20.69 12.16
C GLN A 70 7.91 21.28 10.74
N GLY A 71 6.87 20.93 9.99
CA GLY A 71 6.74 21.27 8.57
C GLY A 71 7.74 20.54 7.70
N GLY A 72 8.00 19.25 7.98
CA GLY A 72 8.87 18.40 7.17
C GLY A 72 10.37 18.62 7.38
N LYS A 73 10.74 19.47 8.35
CA LYS A 73 12.14 19.79 8.67
C LYS A 73 12.81 18.70 9.53
N ASP A 74 12.03 18.07 10.41
CA ASP A 74 12.48 16.91 11.18
C ASP A 74 12.27 15.63 10.36
N LEU A 75 13.28 15.26 9.57
CA LEU A 75 13.23 14.08 8.70
C LEU A 75 13.07 12.78 9.50
N ALA A 76 13.59 12.71 10.74
CA ALA A 76 13.46 11.53 11.58
C ALA A 76 12.01 11.38 12.09
N ALA A 77 11.38 12.48 12.48
CA ALA A 77 9.96 12.49 12.83
C ALA A 77 9.09 12.15 11.62
N LEU A 78 9.37 12.73 10.44
CA LEU A 78 8.64 12.44 9.21
C LEU A 78 8.73 10.95 8.83
N ARG A 79 9.94 10.37 8.88
CA ARG A 79 10.14 8.93 8.67
C ARG A 79 9.31 8.11 9.67
N ARG A 80 9.35 8.48 10.95
CA ARG A 80 8.64 7.76 12.02
C ARG A 80 7.13 7.76 11.80
N VAL A 81 6.52 8.93 11.51
CA VAL A 81 5.07 9.02 11.32
C VAL A 81 4.61 8.32 10.04
N GLY A 82 5.35 8.46 8.94
CA GLY A 82 5.06 7.73 7.71
C GLY A 82 5.17 6.21 7.90
N THR A 83 6.24 5.75 8.54
CA THR A 83 6.44 4.31 8.82
C THR A 83 5.32 3.76 9.70
N ASN A 84 4.93 4.51 10.74
CA ASN A 84 3.82 4.13 11.61
C ASN A 84 2.51 4.02 10.83
N TYR A 85 2.18 5.00 10.00
CA TYR A 85 0.98 4.94 9.15
C TYR A 85 0.99 3.69 8.26
N HIS A 86 2.08 3.44 7.54
CA HIS A 86 2.18 2.28 6.67
C HIS A 86 2.04 0.96 7.44
N ALA A 87 2.70 0.84 8.60
CA ALA A 87 2.61 -0.34 9.46
C ALA A 87 1.16 -0.59 9.93
N GLN A 88 0.49 0.47 10.42
CA GLN A 88 -0.89 0.39 10.92
C GLN A 88 -1.87 0.04 9.80
N ARG A 89 -1.64 0.54 8.59
CA ARG A 89 -2.51 0.26 7.44
C ARG A 89 -2.30 -1.15 6.89
N ILE A 90 -1.07 -1.65 6.87
CA ILE A 90 -0.78 -3.05 6.55
C ILE A 90 -1.38 -3.96 7.63
N ALA A 91 -1.20 -3.63 8.92
CA ALA A 91 -1.77 -4.35 10.05
C ALA A 91 -3.30 -4.45 9.94
N TYR A 92 -3.98 -3.37 9.55
CA TYR A 92 -5.42 -3.39 9.32
C TYR A 92 -5.82 -4.51 8.34
N PHE A 93 -5.15 -4.60 7.18
CA PHE A 93 -5.41 -5.64 6.17
C PHE A 93 -4.99 -7.04 6.62
N VAL A 94 -3.94 -7.18 7.43
CA VAL A 94 -3.55 -8.48 8.01
C VAL A 94 -4.67 -9.03 8.90
N VAL A 95 -5.28 -8.16 9.72
CA VAL A 95 -6.34 -8.54 10.67
C VAL A 95 -7.70 -8.72 9.99
N HIS A 96 -8.09 -7.82 9.08
CA HIS A 96 -9.45 -7.78 8.52
C HIS A 96 -9.56 -8.40 7.11
N GLY A 97 -8.44 -8.81 6.52
CA GLY A 97 -8.40 -9.24 5.12
C GLY A 97 -8.34 -8.07 4.14
N TRP A 98 -8.10 -8.39 2.87
CA TRP A 98 -7.89 -7.41 1.78
C TRP A 98 -8.68 -7.76 0.51
N GLU A 99 -9.56 -8.74 0.57
CA GLU A 99 -10.22 -9.35 -0.59
C GLU A 99 -11.46 -8.57 -1.07
N ASP A 100 -11.67 -7.35 -0.55
CA ASP A 100 -12.78 -6.49 -0.96
C ASP A 100 -12.72 -6.22 -2.48
N PRO A 101 -13.70 -6.71 -3.27
CA PRO A 101 -13.72 -6.52 -4.71
C PRO A 101 -13.78 -5.06 -5.16
N LYS A 102 -14.23 -4.15 -4.30
CA LYS A 102 -14.26 -2.70 -4.56
C LYS A 102 -12.85 -2.11 -4.64
N TYR A 103 -11.88 -2.74 -3.98
CA TYR A 103 -10.53 -2.24 -3.81
C TYR A 103 -9.50 -3.31 -4.24
N PRO A 104 -9.47 -3.70 -5.52
CA PRO A 104 -8.60 -4.77 -6.00
C PRO A 104 -7.12 -4.35 -6.02
N ILE A 105 -6.21 -5.32 -5.98
CA ILE A 105 -4.81 -5.09 -6.35
C ILE A 105 -4.74 -4.97 -7.87
N ARG A 106 -4.15 -3.87 -8.38
CA ARG A 106 -4.10 -3.57 -9.81
C ARG A 106 -2.68 -3.63 -10.33
N LEU A 107 -2.50 -4.35 -11.42
CA LEU A 107 -1.25 -4.44 -12.16
C LEU A 107 -1.43 -3.88 -13.57
N ASP A 108 -0.36 -3.40 -14.19
CA ASP A 108 -0.33 -3.20 -15.64
C ASP A 108 -0.02 -4.50 -16.40
N ALA A 109 -0.07 -4.43 -17.73
CA ALA A 109 0.30 -5.52 -18.62
C ALA A 109 1.75 -6.03 -18.43
N GLN A 110 2.64 -5.23 -17.82
CA GLN A 110 4.03 -5.60 -17.53
C GLN A 110 4.22 -6.12 -16.09
N SER A 111 3.11 -6.38 -15.39
CA SER A 111 3.04 -6.86 -14.00
C SER A 111 3.58 -5.87 -12.96
N ALA A 112 3.62 -4.57 -13.27
CA ALA A 112 3.95 -3.54 -12.30
C ALA A 112 2.72 -3.14 -11.47
N LEU A 113 2.92 -2.94 -10.18
CA LEU A 113 1.86 -2.61 -9.24
C LEU A 113 1.45 -1.13 -9.36
N HIS A 114 0.17 -0.88 -9.68
CA HIS A 114 -0.42 0.46 -9.76
C HIS A 114 -1.28 0.81 -8.55
N ASP A 115 -1.98 -0.18 -7.98
CA ASP A 115 -2.78 0.01 -6.76
C ASP A 115 -2.76 -1.25 -5.89
N GLY A 116 -2.85 -1.06 -4.57
CA GLY A 116 -2.88 -2.13 -3.59
C GLY A 116 -1.56 -2.42 -2.89
N GLY A 117 -0.64 -1.44 -2.84
CA GLY A 117 0.65 -1.56 -2.15
C GLY A 117 0.57 -2.08 -0.71
N HIS A 118 -0.38 -1.58 0.10
CA HIS A 118 -0.59 -2.06 1.47
C HIS A 118 -1.17 -3.48 1.50
N ARG A 119 -2.11 -3.80 0.59
CA ARG A 119 -2.74 -5.14 0.49
C ARG A 119 -1.73 -6.21 0.10
N LEU A 120 -0.87 -5.91 -0.88
CA LEU A 120 0.21 -6.79 -1.32
C LEU A 120 1.19 -7.08 -0.18
N ARG A 121 1.54 -6.06 0.61
CA ARG A 121 2.41 -6.22 1.78
C ARG A 121 1.77 -7.01 2.91
N ALA A 122 0.47 -6.84 3.13
CA ALA A 122 -0.28 -7.67 4.09
C ALA A 122 -0.26 -9.16 3.67
N ALA A 123 -0.43 -9.43 2.37
CA ALA A 123 -0.33 -10.78 1.83
C ALA A 123 1.09 -11.36 1.99
N LEU A 124 2.13 -10.59 1.65
CA LEU A 124 3.54 -10.97 1.90
C LEU A 124 3.80 -11.27 3.36
N PHE A 125 3.32 -10.42 4.27
CA PHE A 125 3.47 -10.59 5.70
C PHE A 125 2.81 -11.87 6.21
N LYS A 126 1.65 -12.26 5.66
CA LYS A 126 0.97 -13.52 5.98
C LYS A 126 1.57 -14.75 5.28
N GLY A 127 2.65 -14.59 4.52
CA GLY A 127 3.30 -15.70 3.80
C GLY A 127 2.51 -16.19 2.59
N THR A 128 1.55 -15.39 2.09
CA THR A 128 0.79 -15.72 0.89
C THR A 128 1.71 -15.73 -0.33
N THR A 129 1.60 -16.76 -1.17
CA THR A 129 2.43 -16.91 -2.38
C THR A 129 1.77 -16.36 -3.64
N GLU A 130 0.44 -16.36 -3.68
CA GLU A 130 -0.36 -15.95 -4.83
C GLU A 130 -1.50 -15.03 -4.42
N ILE A 131 -1.87 -14.08 -5.28
CA ILE A 131 -2.96 -13.14 -5.02
C ILE A 131 -3.80 -12.88 -6.26
N ASP A 132 -5.08 -12.59 -6.04
CA ASP A 132 -5.98 -12.14 -7.09
C ASP A 132 -5.72 -10.67 -7.40
N VAL A 133 -5.61 -10.37 -8.70
CA VAL A 133 -5.31 -9.05 -9.23
C VAL A 133 -6.23 -8.70 -10.40
N ILE A 134 -6.32 -7.41 -10.68
CA ILE A 134 -6.89 -6.86 -11.92
C ILE A 134 -5.75 -6.34 -12.77
N ILE A 135 -5.61 -6.87 -13.97
CA ILE A 135 -4.64 -6.40 -14.96
C ILE A 135 -5.34 -5.37 -15.84
N THR A 136 -4.84 -4.14 -15.83
CA THR A 136 -5.25 -3.07 -16.74
C THR A 136 -4.22 -2.93 -17.86
N PRO A 137 -4.67 -2.88 -19.13
CA PRO A 137 -3.78 -2.70 -20.28
C PRO A 137 -3.17 -1.29 -20.36
#